data_AF-A0A944GR66-F1
#
_entry.id   AF-A0A944GR66-F1
#
_cell.length_a   1.000
_cell.length_b   1.000
_cell.length_c   1.000
_cell.angle_alpha   90.00
_cell.angle_beta   90.00
_cell.angle_gamma   90.00
#
_symmetry.space_group_name_H-M   'P 1'
#
loop_
_entity.id
_entity.type
_entity.pdbx_description
1 polymer ?
#
loop_
_entity_poly.entity_id
_entity_poly.type
_entity_poly.pdbx_seq_one_letter_code
_entity_poly.pdbx_strand_id
1 'polypeptide(L)'
;MSDKPNYKHTMNLPQTSFKMKASLPQREPERLKKWEEMDLYAKVLEANKDHEPFILHDGPPYANGPIHIGHAFNKVLKDIIVKYKTMRGYYAPYVPGWDCHGLPIENKVEDQLGPEKMKKVDTPTFRKICREYATKQLDGQREGFKRLGLCGEWDNPYLTYLPEYEAGNIEIFKK
;
A
#
# COMPACT_ATOMS: atom_id res chain seq x y z
N MET A 1 -48.45 34.86 -29.82
CA MET A 1 -47.39 34.98 -28.80
C MET A 1 -46.09 35.11 -29.55
N SER A 2 -45.40 36.25 -29.46
CA SER A 2 -44.20 36.51 -30.27
C SER A 2 -43.03 35.60 -29.85
N ASP A 3 -42.41 34.93 -30.81
CA ASP A 3 -41.13 34.24 -30.62
C ASP A 3 -40.07 35.23 -30.12
N LYS A 4 -39.64 35.07 -28.87
CA LYS A 4 -38.55 35.88 -28.30
C LYS A 4 -37.22 35.39 -28.89
N PRO A 5 -36.32 36.29 -29.33
CA PRO A 5 -35.00 35.90 -29.80
C PRO A 5 -34.22 35.16 -28.71
N ASN A 6 -33.65 34.00 -29.05
CA ASN A 6 -32.84 33.19 -28.14
C ASN A 6 -31.36 33.54 -28.27
N TYR A 7 -30.81 34.35 -27.36
CA TYR A 7 -29.40 34.80 -27.37
C TYR A 7 -28.40 33.78 -26.81
N LYS A 8 -28.82 32.55 -26.46
CA LYS A 8 -27.94 31.56 -25.80
C LYS A 8 -26.69 31.20 -26.61
N HIS A 9 -26.78 31.28 -27.93
CA HIS A 9 -25.68 30.97 -28.85
C HIS A 9 -24.69 32.13 -29.05
N THR A 10 -25.03 33.35 -28.62
CA THR A 10 -24.11 34.51 -28.66
C THR A 10 -23.28 34.65 -27.39
N MET A 11 -23.55 33.82 -26.37
CA MET A 11 -22.84 33.84 -25.09
C MET A 11 -21.69 32.83 -25.06
N ASN A 12 -20.51 33.26 -24.60
CA ASN A 12 -19.35 32.39 -24.39
C ASN A 12 -19.43 31.70 -23.01
N LEU A 13 -20.23 30.65 -22.91
CA LEU A 13 -20.43 29.92 -21.66
C LEU A 13 -19.29 28.92 -21.41
N PRO A 14 -18.88 28.68 -20.15
CA PRO A 14 -17.92 27.64 -19.82
C PRO A 14 -18.41 26.26 -20.27
N GLN A 15 -17.57 25.53 -21.00
CA GLN A 15 -17.83 24.16 -21.43
C GLN A 15 -16.77 23.23 -20.84
N THR A 16 -17.21 22.15 -20.22
CA THR A 16 -16.31 21.13 -19.68
C THR A 16 -16.94 19.76 -19.73
N SER A 17 -16.12 18.75 -20.04
CA SER A 17 -16.48 17.34 -19.89
C SER A 17 -16.35 16.86 -18.44
N PHE A 18 -15.82 17.69 -17.54
CA PHE A 18 -15.68 17.37 -16.13
C PHE A 18 -17.05 17.30 -15.45
N LYS A 19 -17.45 16.10 -15.03
CA LYS A 19 -18.70 15.88 -14.31
C LYS A 19 -18.69 16.60 -12.97
N MET A 20 -19.77 17.34 -12.69
CA MET A 20 -19.96 18.01 -11.40
C MET A 20 -20.08 17.02 -10.23
N LYS A 21 -20.72 15.86 -10.45
CA LYS A 21 -20.77 14.79 -9.44
C LYS A 21 -19.46 14.00 -9.43
N ALA A 22 -18.84 13.90 -8.26
CA ALA A 22 -17.55 13.25 -8.11
C ALA A 22 -17.60 11.74 -8.37
N SER A 23 -18.56 11.00 -7.80
CA SER A 23 -18.67 9.53 -7.92
C SER A 23 -17.35 8.80 -7.62
N LEU A 24 -16.69 9.19 -6.52
CA LEU A 24 -15.37 8.70 -6.13
C LEU A 24 -15.28 7.18 -5.96
N PRO A 25 -16.27 6.48 -5.36
CA PRO A 25 -16.20 5.02 -5.21
C PRO A 25 -16.05 4.26 -6.53
N GLN A 26 -16.50 4.83 -7.66
CA GLN A 26 -16.34 4.26 -9.00
C GLN A 26 -15.07 4.78 -9.69
N ARG A 27 -14.82 6.10 -9.63
CA ARG A 27 -13.73 6.74 -10.39
C ARG A 27 -12.34 6.53 -9.80
N GLU A 28 -12.24 6.32 -8.49
CA GLU A 28 -10.95 6.04 -7.85
C GLU A 28 -10.38 4.71 -8.31
N PRO A 29 -11.11 3.56 -8.27
CA PRO A 29 -10.63 2.30 -8.82
C PRO A 29 -10.18 2.41 -10.29
N GLU A 30 -10.94 3.12 -11.14
CA GLU A 30 -10.56 3.35 -12.55
C GLU A 30 -9.22 4.09 -12.67
N ARG A 31 -8.99 5.09 -11.81
CA ARG A 31 -7.73 5.84 -11.77
C ARG A 31 -6.57 4.98 -11.30
N LEU A 32 -6.77 4.20 -10.24
CA LEU A 32 -5.73 3.31 -9.69
C LEU A 32 -5.35 2.24 -10.70
N LYS A 33 -6.34 1.63 -11.38
CA LYS A 33 -6.10 0.68 -12.47
C LYS A 33 -5.25 1.29 -13.58
N LYS A 34 -5.57 2.53 -13.98
CA LYS A 34 -4.77 3.26 -14.98
C LYS A 34 -3.34 3.50 -14.50
N TRP A 35 -3.13 3.83 -13.22
CA TRP A 35 -1.80 4.02 -12.64
C TRP A 35 -0.98 2.74 -12.62
N GLU A 36 -1.61 1.61 -12.32
CA GLU A 36 -1.00 0.29 -12.36
C GLU A 36 -0.65 -0.13 -13.80
N GLU A 37 -1.60 -0.02 -14.75
CA GLU A 37 -1.39 -0.35 -16.17
C GLU A 37 -0.26 0.47 -16.81
N MET A 38 -0.05 1.71 -16.36
CA MET A 38 1.03 2.56 -16.88
C MET A 38 2.34 2.40 -16.13
N ASP A 39 2.40 1.57 -15.08
CA ASP A 39 3.51 1.46 -14.15
C ASP A 39 3.99 2.84 -13.65
N LEU A 40 3.05 3.57 -13.03
CA LEU A 40 3.27 4.96 -12.61
C LEU A 40 4.45 5.05 -11.62
N TYR A 41 4.57 4.10 -10.70
CA TYR A 41 5.61 4.10 -9.67
C TYR A 41 7.00 4.05 -10.31
N ALA A 42 7.26 3.08 -11.20
CA ALA A 42 8.55 2.97 -11.87
C ALA A 42 8.86 4.19 -12.73
N LYS A 43 7.87 4.71 -13.47
CA LYS A 43 8.04 5.92 -14.31
C LYS A 43 8.44 7.15 -13.51
N VAL A 44 7.83 7.31 -12.34
CA VAL A 44 8.11 8.44 -11.44
C VAL A 44 9.52 8.34 -10.86
N LEU A 45 9.96 7.12 -10.50
CA LEU A 45 11.32 6.89 -10.02
C LEU A 45 12.36 7.13 -11.12
N GLU A 46 12.11 6.60 -12.32
CA GLU A 46 12.99 6.77 -13.48
C GLU A 46 13.16 8.26 -13.84
N ALA A 47 12.07 9.04 -13.79
CA ALA A 47 12.10 10.47 -14.07
C ALA A 47 13.00 11.28 -13.12
N ASN A 48 13.24 10.78 -11.89
CA ASN A 48 14.03 11.46 -10.87
C ASN A 48 15.31 10.68 -10.49
N LYS A 49 15.71 9.63 -11.22
CA LYS A 49 16.75 8.68 -10.80
C LYS A 49 18.12 9.30 -10.46
N ASP A 50 18.48 10.38 -11.16
CA ASP A 50 19.77 11.06 -11.04
C ASP A 50 19.72 12.26 -10.07
N HIS A 51 18.58 12.48 -9.41
CA HIS A 51 18.38 13.57 -8.48
C HIS A 51 18.66 13.15 -7.02
N GLU A 52 18.70 14.13 -6.12
CA GLU A 52 18.97 13.89 -4.70
C GLU A 52 17.95 12.89 -4.10
N PRO A 53 18.42 11.84 -3.39
CA PRO A 53 17.53 10.86 -2.79
C PRO A 53 16.81 11.42 -1.56
N PHE A 54 15.53 11.11 -1.44
CA PHE A 54 14.76 11.31 -0.23
C PHE A 54 14.20 9.95 0.23
N ILE A 55 14.75 9.42 1.32
CA ILE A 55 14.37 8.10 1.83
C ILE A 55 13.44 8.26 3.04
N LEU A 56 12.19 7.85 2.87
CA LEU A 56 11.26 7.65 3.97
C LEU A 56 11.15 6.15 4.24
N HIS A 57 11.79 5.71 5.32
CA HIS A 57 11.70 4.31 5.75
C HIS A 57 10.32 4.05 6.35
N ASP A 58 9.59 3.10 5.77
CA ASP A 58 8.31 2.66 6.29
C ASP A 58 8.54 1.85 7.57
N GLY A 59 7.77 2.12 8.62
CA GLY A 59 7.69 1.23 9.78
C GLY A 59 6.73 0.08 9.47
N PRO A 60 7.13 -1.19 9.66
CA PRO A 60 6.38 -2.32 9.17
C PRO A 60 5.13 -2.55 10.04
N PRO A 61 3.89 -2.47 9.50
CA PRO A 61 2.71 -2.97 10.20
C PRO A 61 2.82 -4.47 10.50
N TYR A 62 2.22 -4.91 11.61
CA TYR A 62 2.03 -6.33 11.87
C TYR A 62 1.12 -6.95 10.82
N ALA A 63 1.55 -8.09 10.26
CA ALA A 63 0.77 -8.90 9.33
C ALA A 63 -0.34 -9.69 10.05
N ASN A 64 -1.23 -8.97 10.75
CA ASN A 64 -2.33 -9.53 11.52
C ASN A 64 -3.62 -8.74 11.31
N GLY A 65 -4.52 -9.30 10.50
CA GLY A 65 -5.85 -8.75 10.30
C GLY A 65 -5.93 -7.58 9.31
N PRO A 66 -7.15 -7.07 9.07
CA PRO A 66 -7.41 -5.98 8.13
C PRO A 66 -6.87 -4.63 8.63
N ILE A 67 -6.64 -3.71 7.70
CA ILE A 67 -6.25 -2.33 8.02
C ILE A 67 -7.37 -1.60 8.77
N HIS A 68 -6.99 -0.59 9.54
CA HIS A 68 -7.91 0.24 10.34
C HIS A 68 -7.54 1.73 10.18
N ILE A 69 -8.31 2.64 10.78
CA ILE A 69 -8.13 4.09 10.58
C ILE A 69 -6.73 4.59 10.98
N GLY A 70 -6.13 4.03 12.03
CA GLY A 70 -4.74 4.33 12.40
C GLY A 70 -3.72 3.99 11.31
N HIS A 71 -3.90 2.86 10.62
CA HIS A 71 -3.08 2.50 9.46
C HIS A 71 -3.27 3.52 8.33
N ALA A 72 -4.51 3.86 8.01
CA ALA A 72 -4.83 4.83 6.97
C ALA A 72 -4.19 6.20 7.28
N PHE A 73 -4.31 6.69 8.51
CA PHE A 73 -3.71 7.95 8.95
C PHE A 73 -2.19 7.95 8.75
N ASN A 74 -1.49 6.93 9.24
CA ASN A 74 -0.04 6.83 9.10
C ASN A 74 0.41 6.77 7.64
N LYS A 75 -0.25 5.92 6.85
CA LYS A 75 0.13 5.61 5.47
C LYS A 75 -0.17 6.76 4.52
N VAL A 76 -1.30 7.45 4.69
CA VAL A 76 -1.64 8.65 3.89
C VAL A 76 -0.67 9.80 4.17
N LEU A 77 -0.25 10.00 5.42
CA LEU A 77 0.75 11.03 5.74
C LEU A 77 2.09 10.76 5.07
N LYS A 78 2.57 9.51 5.10
CA LYS A 78 3.80 9.11 4.41
C LYS A 78 3.68 9.34 2.91
N ASP A 79 2.56 8.94 2.31
CA ASP A 79 2.30 9.10 0.87
C ASP A 79 2.25 10.58 0.45
N ILE A 80 1.66 11.48 1.25
CA ILE A 80 1.70 12.93 1.01
C ILE A 80 3.14 13.43 0.96
N ILE A 81 3.99 13.01 1.91
CA ILE A 81 5.38 13.44 1.98
C ILE A 81 6.17 12.93 0.77
N VAL A 82 6.03 11.65 0.44
CA VAL A 82 6.71 11.03 -0.71
C VAL A 82 6.29 11.71 -2.01
N LYS A 83 4.98 11.84 -2.27
CA LYS A 83 4.47 12.53 -3.47
C LYS A 83 4.95 13.98 -3.55
N TYR A 84 4.94 14.70 -2.43
CA TYR A 84 5.48 16.07 -2.39
C TYR A 84 6.96 16.10 -2.78
N LYS A 85 7.80 15.22 -2.21
CA LYS A 85 9.24 15.17 -2.50
C LYS A 85 9.51 14.75 -3.95
N THR A 86 8.80 13.76 -4.45
CA THR A 86 8.81 13.37 -5.86
C THR A 86 8.49 14.56 -6.78
N MET A 87 7.40 15.30 -6.51
CA MET A 87 6.99 16.46 -7.31
C MET A 87 7.97 17.64 -7.19
N ARG A 88 8.80 17.65 -6.14
CA ARG A 88 9.92 18.59 -5.96
C ARG A 88 11.21 18.13 -6.65
N GLY A 89 11.19 16.99 -7.34
CA GLY A 89 12.30 16.45 -8.11
C GLY A 89 13.20 15.49 -7.34
N TYR A 90 12.88 15.09 -6.10
CA TYR A 90 13.72 14.12 -5.39
C TYR A 90 13.51 12.70 -5.93
N TYR A 91 14.57 11.89 -5.91
CA TYR A 91 14.46 10.44 -6.03
C TYR A 91 13.89 9.87 -4.73
N ALA A 92 12.59 9.59 -4.69
CA ALA A 92 11.88 9.24 -3.47
C ALA A 92 11.24 7.84 -3.53
N PRO A 93 12.03 6.76 -3.47
CA PRO A 93 11.49 5.40 -3.39
C PRO A 93 10.77 5.19 -2.06
N TYR A 94 9.63 4.51 -2.11
CA TYR A 94 8.85 4.15 -0.93
C TYR A 94 8.63 2.64 -0.95
N VAL A 95 9.39 1.94 -0.11
CA VAL A 95 9.33 0.49 0.04
C VAL A 95 8.54 0.17 1.31
N PRO A 96 7.28 -0.32 1.20
CA PRO A 96 6.52 -0.78 2.35
C PRO A 96 7.14 -2.06 2.90
N GLY A 97 6.87 -2.35 4.17
CA GLY A 97 7.20 -3.65 4.73
C GLY A 97 6.21 -4.14 5.76
N TRP A 98 6.45 -5.35 6.25
CA TRP A 98 5.56 -6.04 7.19
C TRP A 98 6.34 -6.80 8.24
N ASP A 99 5.84 -6.75 9.47
CA ASP A 99 6.31 -7.58 10.56
C ASP A 99 5.50 -8.88 10.59
N CYS A 100 6.18 -9.98 10.27
CA CYS A 100 5.59 -11.28 10.01
C CYS A 100 5.91 -12.33 11.09
N HIS A 101 6.54 -11.93 12.19
CA HIS A 101 6.88 -12.82 13.30
C HIS A 101 6.12 -12.45 14.59
N GLY A 102 6.26 -13.30 15.61
CA GLY A 102 5.87 -12.99 16.99
C GLY A 102 4.53 -13.56 17.43
N LEU A 103 4.32 -13.45 18.75
CA LEU A 103 3.15 -14.01 19.46
C LEU A 103 1.78 -13.63 18.88
N PRO A 104 1.55 -12.41 18.35
CA PRO A 104 0.23 -12.08 17.80
C PRO A 104 -0.19 -12.98 16.63
N ILE A 105 0.75 -13.46 15.82
CA ILE A 105 0.49 -14.40 14.72
C ILE A 105 0.31 -15.82 15.27
N GLU A 106 1.23 -16.24 16.16
CA GLU A 106 1.17 -17.57 16.78
C GLU A 106 -0.17 -17.80 17.48
N ASN A 107 -0.59 -16.86 18.35
CA ASN A 107 -1.89 -16.93 19.04
C ASN A 107 -3.07 -17.05 18.07
N LYS A 108 -3.04 -16.32 16.94
CA LYS A 108 -4.11 -16.39 15.94
C LYS A 108 -4.14 -17.73 15.22
N VAL A 109 -2.99 -18.32 14.94
CA VAL A 109 -2.90 -19.64 14.33
C VAL A 109 -3.32 -20.72 15.33
N GLU A 110 -2.92 -20.61 16.59
CA GLU A 110 -3.36 -21.50 17.68
C GLU A 110 -4.88 -21.49 17.83
N ASP A 111 -5.49 -20.31 17.88
CA ASP A 111 -6.95 -20.14 17.92
C ASP A 111 -7.63 -20.82 16.72
N GLN A 112 -7.04 -20.73 15.51
CA GLN A 112 -7.59 -21.33 14.29
C GLN A 112 -7.43 -22.85 14.23
N LEU A 113 -6.32 -23.38 14.73
CA LEU A 113 -6.05 -24.81 14.77
C LEU A 113 -6.85 -25.50 15.87
N GLY A 114 -7.03 -24.84 17.00
CA GLY A 114 -7.65 -25.38 18.20
C GLY A 114 -6.75 -26.36 18.97
N PRO A 115 -7.10 -26.68 20.22
CA PRO A 115 -6.21 -27.38 21.15
C PRO A 115 -5.82 -28.79 20.69
N GLU A 116 -6.73 -29.51 20.03
CA GLU A 116 -6.49 -30.89 19.60
C GLU A 116 -5.53 -31.01 18.41
N LYS A 117 -5.53 -30.02 17.50
CA LYS A 117 -4.55 -30.00 16.41
C LYS A 117 -3.20 -29.47 16.88
N MET A 118 -3.18 -28.49 17.79
CA MET A 118 -1.95 -27.94 18.35
C MET A 118 -1.10 -28.99 19.07
N LYS A 119 -1.72 -29.93 19.79
CA LYS A 119 -1.00 -31.05 20.43
C LYS A 119 -0.28 -31.99 19.45
N LYS A 120 -0.68 -31.97 18.17
CA LYS A 120 -0.20 -32.92 17.14
C LYS A 120 0.73 -32.27 16.12
N VAL A 121 0.80 -30.94 16.09
CA VAL A 121 1.60 -30.21 15.11
C VAL A 121 3.04 -30.07 15.64
N ASP A 122 4.02 -30.40 14.81
CA ASP A 122 5.42 -30.17 15.11
C ASP A 122 5.83 -28.72 14.82
N THR A 123 6.91 -28.26 15.44
CA THR A 123 7.38 -26.87 15.33
C THR A 123 7.64 -26.41 13.89
N PRO A 124 8.32 -27.19 13.01
CA PRO A 124 8.48 -26.81 11.61
C PRO A 124 7.16 -26.57 10.87
N THR A 125 6.19 -27.48 11.04
CA THR A 125 4.86 -27.34 10.44
C THR A 125 4.12 -26.14 11.00
N PHE A 126 4.18 -25.91 12.32
CA PHE A 126 3.57 -24.73 12.95
C PHE A 126 4.13 -23.41 12.39
N ARG A 127 5.47 -23.30 12.26
CA ARG A 127 6.12 -22.13 11.66
C ARG A 127 5.71 -21.90 10.22
N LYS A 128 5.52 -22.97 9.45
CA LYS A 128 5.02 -22.88 8.07
C LYS A 128 3.59 -22.31 8.03
N ILE A 129 2.71 -22.80 8.90
CA ILE A 129 1.33 -22.28 9.00
C ILE A 129 1.33 -20.80 9.43
N CYS A 130 2.19 -20.41 10.37
CA CYS A 130 2.35 -19.01 10.77
C CYS A 130 2.81 -18.12 9.59
N ARG A 131 3.76 -18.59 8.80
CA ARG A 131 4.20 -17.89 7.58
C ARG A 131 3.06 -17.74 6.57
N GLU A 132 2.33 -18.82 6.29
CA GLU A 132 1.18 -18.79 5.36
C GLU A 132 0.08 -17.84 5.86
N TYR A 133 -0.18 -17.81 7.16
CA TYR A 133 -1.10 -16.86 7.78
C TYR A 133 -0.63 -15.43 7.56
N ALA A 134 0.63 -15.12 7.89
CA ALA A 134 1.21 -13.79 7.72
C ALA A 134 1.14 -13.33 6.26
N THR A 135 1.50 -14.18 5.30
CA THR A 135 1.40 -13.91 3.86
C THR A 135 -0.04 -13.60 3.43
N LYS A 136 -1.03 -14.33 3.95
CA LYS A 136 -2.43 -14.02 3.65
C LYS A 136 -2.87 -12.67 4.21
N GLN A 137 -2.47 -12.35 5.44
CA GLN A 137 -2.83 -11.07 6.07
C GLN A 137 -2.17 -9.89 5.38
N LEU A 138 -0.88 -9.99 5.05
CA LEU A 138 -0.16 -8.90 4.39
C LEU A 138 -0.73 -8.62 2.99
N ASP A 139 -1.17 -9.63 2.23
CA ASP A 139 -1.81 -9.41 0.93
C ASP A 139 -3.14 -8.66 1.07
N GLY A 140 -3.95 -9.02 2.07
CA GLY A 140 -5.18 -8.28 2.37
C GLY A 140 -4.91 -6.82 2.77
N GLN A 141 -3.86 -6.58 3.56
CA GLN A 141 -3.45 -5.23 3.93
C GLN A 141 -2.89 -4.45 2.74
N ARG A 142 -2.09 -5.08 1.89
CA ARG A 142 -1.51 -4.52 0.65
C ARG A 142 -2.61 -3.99 -0.25
N GLU A 143 -3.64 -4.80 -0.51
CA GLU A 143 -4.79 -4.36 -1.31
C GLU A 143 -5.56 -3.21 -0.64
N GLY A 144 -5.69 -3.23 0.68
CA GLY A 144 -6.22 -2.10 1.45
C GLY A 144 -5.42 -0.80 1.24
N PHE A 145 -4.08 -0.88 1.29
CA PHE A 145 -3.21 0.27 1.07
C PHE A 145 -3.22 0.76 -0.38
N LYS A 146 -3.19 -0.15 -1.36
CA LYS A 146 -3.37 0.19 -2.78
C LYS A 146 -4.71 0.90 -3.00
N ARG A 147 -5.79 0.42 -2.37
CA ARG A 147 -7.13 1.06 -2.47
C ARG A 147 -7.16 2.48 -1.89
N LEU A 148 -6.34 2.79 -0.89
CA LEU A 148 -6.17 4.17 -0.37
C LEU A 148 -5.40 5.08 -1.35
N GLY A 149 -4.91 4.56 -2.47
CA GLY A 149 -4.21 5.32 -3.51
C GLY A 149 -2.76 5.61 -3.21
N LEU A 150 -2.16 4.79 -2.35
CA LEU A 150 -0.74 4.85 -2.05
C LEU A 150 0.10 4.39 -3.23
N CYS A 151 1.19 5.10 -3.49
CA CYS A 151 2.18 4.73 -4.50
C CYS A 151 3.46 4.24 -3.81
N GLY A 152 3.92 3.04 -4.16
CA GLY A 152 5.07 2.40 -3.53
C GLY A 152 5.43 1.07 -4.19
N GLU A 153 6.52 0.48 -3.72
CA GLU A 153 7.01 -0.82 -4.18
C GLU A 153 6.15 -1.95 -3.59
N TRP A 154 5.10 -2.34 -4.31
CA TRP A 154 4.18 -3.37 -3.83
C TRP A 154 4.59 -4.78 -4.19
N ASP A 155 5.48 -4.96 -5.17
CA ASP A 155 5.84 -6.28 -5.70
C ASP A 155 7.06 -6.84 -4.97
N ASN A 156 7.96 -5.98 -4.49
CA ASN A 156 9.11 -6.36 -3.67
C ASN A 156 9.16 -5.60 -2.32
N PRO A 157 8.18 -5.80 -1.43
CA PRO A 157 8.22 -5.22 -0.09
C PRO A 157 9.26 -5.92 0.80
N TYR A 158 9.73 -5.24 1.85
CA TYR A 158 10.59 -5.90 2.83
C TYR A 158 9.73 -6.65 3.86
N LEU A 159 10.05 -7.92 4.10
CA LEU A 159 9.28 -8.79 5.00
C LEU A 159 10.23 -9.40 6.03
N THR A 160 9.84 -9.38 7.31
CA THR A 160 10.76 -9.82 8.37
C THR A 160 11.08 -11.31 8.36
N TYR A 161 10.30 -12.14 7.65
CA TYR A 161 10.59 -13.57 7.47
C TYR A 161 11.53 -13.90 6.31
N LEU A 162 11.93 -12.92 5.50
CA LEU A 162 12.82 -13.17 4.37
C LEU A 162 14.23 -13.54 4.88
N PRO A 163 14.90 -14.54 4.30
CA PRO A 163 16.20 -14.99 4.75
C PRO A 163 17.24 -13.86 4.85
N GLU A 164 17.21 -12.90 3.92
CA GLU A 164 18.13 -11.77 3.88
C GLU A 164 17.90 -10.81 5.06
N TYR A 165 16.64 -10.60 5.44
CA TYR A 165 16.27 -9.77 6.59
C TYR A 165 16.68 -10.45 7.90
N GLU A 166 16.39 -11.76 8.04
CA GLU A 166 16.78 -12.55 9.21
C GLU A 166 18.31 -12.61 9.37
N ALA A 167 19.06 -12.82 8.28
CA ALA A 167 20.52 -12.79 8.30
C ALA A 167 21.06 -11.42 8.76
N GLY A 168 20.46 -10.32 8.30
CA GLY A 168 20.79 -8.97 8.76
C GLY A 168 20.61 -8.79 10.26
N ASN A 169 19.51 -9.32 10.82
CA ASN A 169 19.29 -9.29 12.28
C ASN A 169 20.39 -10.05 13.04
N ILE A 170 20.78 -11.24 12.58
CA ILE A 170 21.83 -12.04 13.22
C ILE A 170 23.18 -11.30 13.23
N GLU A 171 23.55 -10.64 12.13
CA GLU A 171 24.78 -9.83 12.08
C GLU A 171 24.76 -8.64 13.05
N ILE A 172 23.58 -8.07 13.33
CA ILE A 172 23.42 -7.03 14.35
C ILE A 172 23.60 -7.61 15.75
N PHE A 173 22.97 -8.76 16.06
CA PHE A 173 23.07 -9.42 17.36
C PHE A 173 24.47 -9.94 17.70
N LYS A 174 25.30 -10.20 16.68
CA LYS A 174 26.69 -10.64 16.84
C LYS A 174 27.59 -9.55 17.43
N LYS A 175 27.24 -8.28 17.28
CA LYS A 175 27.99 -7.12 17.82
C LYS A 175 27.67 -6.90 19.29
#